data_AF-A0A5E4X9B4-F1
#
_entry.id   AF-A0A5E4X9B4-F1
#
_cell.length_a   1.000
_cell.length_b   1.000
_cell.length_c   1.000
_cell.angle_alpha   90.00
_cell.angle_beta   90.00
_cell.angle_gamma   90.00
#
_symmetry.space_group_name_H-M   'P 1'
#
loop_
_entity.id
_entity.type
_entity.pdbx_description
1 polymer ?
#
loop_
_entity_poly.entity_id
_entity_poly.type
_entity_poly.pdbx_seq_one_letter_code
_entity_poly.pdbx_strand_id
1 'polypeptide(L)'
;MTTHPGAAAPSHDLHLSNVRCLPDDAPLAMAWQQAAAQIRARLAPWPDDASAPRWRLHAQTPASAGKGDVIWWPMSSAQTPGTAALMQRDAWRAAGAVVLDSRASAAGRVEDTLYTSDTIYRVAGVDDPAFFPAFAAFLDCGFMPQDALVLARAWRTDGSHARAEDAGTLGAWPTRLETFPEVLGQVPSAGRFPACPRRLGLYPVLPDAEWCERMADLQVGTVQLRIKDPAHPALRSEIERTVAAARRVTQDSAWFINDHWREAARAQAYGVHLGQEDMAALSAGEVAELHASGMRLGISTHGYYEILAAHHFQPSYLAVGAVFPTTTKVIATAPQGLAKLARYVKLIAPHYPLVAIGGIDATNLAQVLDTGVGSTAVVRAVTQAADVAAAVMEMQAEFARRV
;
A
#
# COMPACT_ATOMS: atom_id res chain seq x y z
N MET A 1 29.75 -5.34 52.51
CA MET A 1 28.65 -6.09 51.87
C MET A 1 27.41 -5.22 51.95
N THR A 2 27.17 -4.41 50.92
CA THR A 2 25.98 -3.55 50.80
C THR A 2 25.21 -4.02 49.59
N THR A 3 24.10 -4.70 49.85
CA THR A 3 23.14 -5.19 48.86
C THR A 3 22.30 -4.01 48.39
N HIS A 4 22.43 -3.63 47.12
CA HIS A 4 21.46 -2.76 46.45
C HIS A 4 20.18 -3.55 46.16
N PRO A 5 18.99 -3.06 46.54
CA PRO A 5 17.74 -3.65 46.10
C PRO A 5 17.55 -3.33 44.60
N GLY A 6 17.26 -4.36 43.81
CA GLY A 6 16.98 -4.23 42.39
C GLY A 6 15.80 -3.29 42.15
N ALA A 7 16.02 -2.30 41.29
CA ALA A 7 14.94 -1.52 40.71
C ALA A 7 14.09 -2.46 39.85
N ALA A 8 12.88 -2.78 40.32
CA ALA A 8 11.87 -3.40 39.49
C ALA A 8 11.56 -2.45 38.32
N ALA A 9 11.76 -2.93 37.10
CA ALA A 9 11.29 -2.22 35.91
C ALA A 9 9.77 -2.03 36.01
N PRO A 10 9.22 -0.88 35.64
CA PRO A 10 7.78 -0.67 35.69
C PRO A 10 7.10 -1.67 34.76
N SER A 11 6.24 -2.52 35.33
CA SER A 11 5.30 -3.34 34.57
C SER A 11 4.26 -2.40 33.95
N HIS A 12 4.61 -1.77 32.83
CA HIS A 12 3.59 -1.19 31.96
C HIS A 12 2.68 -2.34 31.55
N ASP A 13 1.41 -2.23 31.90
CA ASP A 13 0.38 -3.19 31.51
C ASP A 13 0.31 -3.17 29.97
N LEU A 14 0.95 -4.15 29.33
CA LEU A 14 1.04 -4.22 27.87
C LEU A 14 -0.35 -4.62 27.36
N HIS A 15 -1.15 -3.64 26.96
CA HIS A 15 -2.53 -3.84 26.53
C HIS A 15 -2.71 -3.41 25.06
N LEU A 16 -3.57 -4.13 24.32
CA LEU A 16 -3.97 -3.80 22.95
C LEU A 16 -5.26 -2.96 22.99
N SER A 17 -5.24 -1.79 22.39
CA SER A 17 -6.37 -0.84 22.44
C SER A 17 -7.55 -1.24 21.54
N ASN A 18 -7.26 -1.90 20.42
CA ASN A 18 -8.23 -2.17 19.35
C ASN A 18 -8.50 -3.65 19.11
N VAL A 19 -7.77 -4.55 19.77
CA VAL A 19 -7.86 -6.00 19.54
C VAL A 19 -8.12 -6.76 20.83
N ARG A 20 -9.08 -7.68 20.78
CA ARG A 20 -9.37 -8.65 21.85
C ARG A 20 -9.38 -10.08 21.31
N CYS A 21 -8.62 -10.97 21.92
CA CYS A 21 -8.70 -12.41 21.67
C CYS A 21 -9.83 -13.04 22.50
N LEU A 22 -10.60 -13.94 21.90
CA LEU A 22 -11.77 -14.59 22.52
C LEU A 22 -11.71 -16.12 22.37
N PRO A 23 -12.27 -16.89 23.34
CA PRO A 23 -12.73 -16.43 24.67
C PRO A 23 -11.55 -15.92 25.50
N ASP A 24 -11.75 -14.91 26.34
CA ASP A 24 -10.65 -14.23 27.06
C ASP A 24 -10.02 -15.06 28.19
N ASP A 25 -10.73 -16.09 28.67
CA ASP A 25 -10.26 -17.07 29.64
C ASP A 25 -9.59 -18.30 28.98
N ALA A 26 -9.67 -18.43 27.66
CA ALA A 26 -9.06 -19.55 26.95
C ALA A 26 -7.52 -19.40 26.94
N PRO A 27 -6.74 -20.43 27.33
CA PRO A 27 -5.28 -20.34 27.40
C PRO A 27 -4.61 -19.85 26.11
N LEU A 28 -5.12 -20.28 24.94
CA LEU A 28 -4.61 -19.86 23.64
C LEU A 28 -4.87 -18.38 23.36
N ALA A 29 -6.06 -17.88 23.69
CA ALA A 29 -6.42 -16.47 23.51
C ALA A 29 -5.60 -15.56 24.42
N MET A 30 -5.39 -15.96 25.69
CA MET A 30 -4.51 -15.24 26.61
C MET A 30 -3.07 -15.18 26.08
N ALA A 31 -2.54 -16.30 25.59
CA ALA A 31 -1.20 -16.37 25.01
C ALA A 31 -1.08 -15.47 23.76
N TRP A 32 -2.07 -15.48 22.87
CA TRP A 32 -2.10 -14.58 21.71
C TRP A 32 -2.16 -13.12 22.12
N GLN A 33 -3.03 -12.76 23.05
CA GLN A 33 -3.17 -11.39 23.54
C GLN A 33 -1.84 -10.87 24.10
N GLN A 34 -1.17 -11.66 24.95
CA GLN A 34 0.11 -11.30 25.55
C GLN A 34 1.22 -11.18 24.50
N ALA A 35 1.35 -12.16 23.60
CA ALA A 35 2.38 -12.14 22.56
C ALA A 35 2.18 -10.98 21.57
N ALA A 36 0.94 -10.68 21.19
CA ALA A 36 0.59 -9.56 20.33
C ALA A 36 0.92 -8.22 21.00
N ALA A 37 0.63 -8.06 22.28
CA ALA A 37 1.02 -6.90 23.08
C ALA A 37 2.56 -6.71 23.14
N GLN A 38 3.32 -7.80 23.28
CA GLN A 38 4.79 -7.76 23.23
C GLN A 38 5.32 -7.34 21.84
N ILE A 39 4.72 -7.85 20.76
CA ILE A 39 5.07 -7.44 19.39
C ILE A 39 4.76 -5.95 19.20
N ARG A 40 3.55 -5.52 19.59
CA ARG A 40 3.07 -4.14 19.49
C ARG A 40 3.98 -3.15 20.22
N ALA A 41 4.54 -3.53 21.36
CA ALA A 41 5.47 -2.73 22.15
C ALA A 41 6.86 -2.58 21.52
N ARG A 42 7.26 -3.50 20.63
CA ARG A 42 8.53 -3.45 19.87
C ARG A 42 8.43 -2.57 18.62
N LEU A 43 7.23 -2.25 18.18
CA LEU A 43 7.01 -1.30 17.08
C LEU A 43 7.23 0.12 17.60
N ALA A 44 7.79 1.02 16.78
CA ALA A 44 7.86 2.43 17.15
C ALA A 44 6.45 2.98 17.48
N PRO A 45 6.36 4.07 18.27
CA PRO A 45 5.11 4.72 18.57
C PRO A 45 4.21 4.84 17.35
N TRP A 46 2.99 4.37 17.51
CA TRP A 46 1.96 4.37 16.48
C TRP A 46 0.90 5.37 16.91
N PRO A 47 0.44 6.28 16.03
CA PRO A 47 -0.58 7.24 16.39
C PRO A 47 -1.84 6.55 16.91
N ASP A 48 -2.33 6.98 18.06
CA ASP A 48 -3.64 6.54 18.53
C ASP A 48 -4.70 7.12 17.60
N ASP A 49 -5.52 6.24 17.04
CA ASP A 49 -6.65 6.61 16.22
C ASP A 49 -7.92 6.06 16.86
N ALA A 50 -8.70 6.95 17.47
CA ALA A 50 -9.97 6.59 18.10
C ALA A 50 -11.01 6.07 17.10
N SER A 51 -10.82 6.31 15.80
CA SER A 51 -11.65 5.79 14.71
C SER A 51 -11.16 4.44 14.17
N ALA A 52 -10.03 3.91 14.68
CA ALA A 52 -9.52 2.61 14.27
C ALA A 52 -10.56 1.51 14.49
N PRO A 53 -10.72 0.57 13.54
CA PRO A 53 -11.62 -0.55 13.70
C PRO A 53 -11.22 -1.41 14.90
N ARG A 54 -12.22 -1.86 15.67
CA ARG A 54 -12.02 -2.82 16.75
C ARG A 54 -12.23 -4.24 16.25
N TRP A 55 -11.34 -5.14 16.62
CA TRP A 55 -11.33 -6.53 16.17
C TRP A 55 -11.41 -7.52 17.33
N ARG A 56 -12.16 -8.60 17.10
CA ARG A 56 -12.31 -9.74 17.99
C ARG A 56 -11.74 -10.97 17.29
N LEU A 57 -10.64 -11.51 17.80
CA LEU A 57 -9.93 -12.64 17.20
C LEU A 57 -10.33 -13.92 17.94
N HIS A 58 -10.92 -14.87 17.22
CA HIS A 58 -11.44 -16.09 17.82
C HIS A 58 -10.40 -17.19 17.83
N ALA A 59 -9.97 -17.61 19.04
CA ALA A 59 -9.04 -18.73 19.26
C ALA A 59 -9.70 -20.10 19.17
N GLN A 60 -11.02 -20.12 19.13
CA GLN A 60 -11.85 -21.31 18.94
C GLN A 60 -12.88 -20.98 17.88
N THR A 61 -13.32 -21.97 17.10
CA THR A 61 -14.34 -21.77 16.07
C THR A 61 -15.66 -21.31 16.70
N PRO A 62 -16.14 -20.08 16.43
CA PRO A 62 -17.36 -19.58 17.05
C PRO A 62 -18.59 -20.16 16.36
N ALA A 63 -19.72 -20.29 17.06
CA ALA A 63 -20.99 -20.70 16.42
C ALA A 63 -21.51 -19.63 15.44
N SER A 64 -21.26 -18.36 15.73
CA SER A 64 -21.65 -17.20 14.93
C SER A 64 -20.57 -16.12 14.98
N ALA A 65 -20.42 -15.37 13.88
CA ALA A 65 -19.50 -14.24 13.79
C ALA A 65 -20.04 -13.19 12.82
N GLY A 66 -19.62 -11.94 12.96
CA GLY A 66 -20.00 -10.86 12.06
C GLY A 66 -18.97 -9.74 12.00
N LYS A 67 -19.41 -8.53 11.66
CA LYS A 67 -18.52 -7.36 11.53
C LYS A 67 -17.63 -7.17 12.78
N GLY A 68 -16.33 -7.08 12.53
CA GLY A 68 -15.29 -6.95 13.57
C GLY A 68 -14.78 -8.28 14.13
N ASP A 69 -15.32 -9.42 13.71
CA ASP A 69 -14.78 -10.73 14.07
C ASP A 69 -13.77 -11.21 13.03
N VAL A 70 -12.67 -11.81 13.50
CA VAL A 70 -11.71 -12.54 12.69
C VAL A 70 -11.63 -13.99 13.16
N ILE A 71 -11.80 -14.91 12.21
CA ILE A 71 -11.70 -16.35 12.43
C ILE A 71 -10.49 -16.86 11.66
N TRP A 72 -9.59 -17.55 12.35
CA TRP A 72 -8.43 -18.19 11.73
C TRP A 72 -8.62 -19.70 11.66
N TRP A 73 -8.51 -20.25 10.45
CA TRP A 73 -8.62 -21.67 10.17
C TRP A 73 -7.27 -22.21 9.66
N PRO A 74 -6.38 -22.67 10.55
CA PRO A 74 -5.19 -23.40 10.13
C PRO A 74 -5.62 -24.79 9.63
N MET A 75 -5.36 -25.07 8.36
CA MET A 75 -5.64 -26.35 7.71
C MET A 75 -4.34 -27.11 7.45
N SER A 76 -4.37 -28.43 7.65
CA SER A 76 -3.29 -29.29 7.17
C SER A 76 -3.35 -29.45 5.64
N SER A 77 -2.21 -29.69 4.99
CA SER A 77 -2.07 -29.78 3.53
C SER A 77 -2.98 -30.83 2.86
N ALA A 78 -3.47 -31.81 3.62
CA ALA A 78 -4.32 -32.89 3.13
C ALA A 78 -5.83 -32.68 3.39
N GLN A 79 -6.22 -31.61 4.10
CA GLN A 79 -7.62 -31.37 4.48
C GLN A 79 -8.29 -30.38 3.53
N THR A 80 -9.21 -30.90 2.72
CA THR A 80 -10.21 -30.06 2.05
C THR A 80 -11.35 -29.80 3.02
N PRO A 81 -11.78 -28.54 3.23
CA PRO A 81 -12.96 -28.26 4.03
C PRO A 81 -14.17 -29.02 3.50
N GLY A 82 -14.89 -29.73 4.38
CA GLY A 82 -16.16 -30.34 4.02
C GLY A 82 -17.23 -29.28 3.71
N THR A 83 -18.31 -29.67 3.04
CA THR A 83 -19.39 -28.77 2.61
C THR A 83 -19.95 -27.91 3.75
N ALA A 84 -20.13 -28.48 4.95
CA ALA A 84 -20.63 -27.74 6.11
C ALA A 84 -19.68 -26.61 6.56
N ALA A 85 -18.37 -26.84 6.53
CA ALA A 85 -17.38 -25.82 6.89
C ALA A 85 -17.36 -24.67 5.86
N LEU A 86 -17.49 -24.99 4.57
CA LEU A 86 -17.61 -23.98 3.51
C LEU A 86 -18.88 -23.14 3.67
N MET A 87 -20.03 -23.78 3.91
CA MET A 87 -21.29 -23.07 4.17
C MET A 87 -21.20 -22.15 5.39
N GLN A 88 -20.54 -22.61 6.46
CA GLN A 88 -20.35 -21.83 7.67
C GLN A 88 -19.45 -20.60 7.43
N ARG A 89 -18.34 -20.76 6.69
CA ARG A 89 -17.47 -19.65 6.29
C ARG A 89 -18.26 -18.62 5.47
N ASP A 90 -19.03 -19.08 4.49
CA ASP A 90 -19.79 -18.20 3.62
C ASP A 90 -20.88 -17.45 4.42
N ALA A 91 -21.48 -18.09 5.42
CA ALA A 91 -22.41 -17.44 6.36
C ALA A 91 -21.74 -16.34 7.20
N TRP A 92 -20.55 -16.59 7.78
CA TRP A 92 -19.81 -15.56 8.51
C TRP A 92 -19.38 -14.41 7.62
N ARG A 93 -18.92 -14.71 6.40
CA ARG A 93 -18.54 -13.71 5.40
C ARG A 93 -19.73 -12.82 5.03
N ALA A 94 -20.91 -13.41 4.81
CA ALA A 94 -22.14 -12.67 4.55
C ALA A 94 -22.56 -11.77 5.74
N ALA A 95 -22.22 -12.15 6.97
CA ALA A 95 -22.42 -11.33 8.17
C ALA A 95 -21.32 -10.27 8.41
N GLY A 96 -20.33 -10.17 7.50
CA GLY A 96 -19.26 -9.18 7.54
C GLY A 96 -18.05 -9.58 8.41
N ALA A 97 -17.94 -10.85 8.82
CA ALA A 97 -16.74 -11.35 9.47
C ALA A 97 -15.60 -11.56 8.47
N VAL A 98 -14.38 -11.54 8.98
CA VAL A 98 -13.18 -11.86 8.21
C VAL A 98 -12.77 -13.29 8.52
N VAL A 99 -12.57 -14.10 7.49
CA VAL A 99 -12.10 -15.49 7.66
C VAL A 99 -10.74 -15.63 7.01
N LEU A 100 -9.75 -16.10 7.76
CA LEU A 100 -8.40 -16.37 7.29
C LEU A 100 -8.17 -17.88 7.25
N ASP A 101 -8.02 -18.42 6.05
CA ASP A 101 -7.69 -19.82 5.82
C ASP A 101 -6.18 -19.93 5.55
N SER A 102 -5.45 -20.64 6.40
CA SER A 102 -4.01 -20.86 6.23
C SER A 102 -3.73 -22.32 5.92
N ARG A 103 -3.08 -22.60 4.79
CA ARG A 103 -2.67 -23.94 4.36
C ARG A 103 -1.17 -24.04 4.37
N ALA A 104 -0.63 -24.81 5.31
CA ALA A 104 0.78 -25.15 5.29
C ALA A 104 1.09 -26.00 4.03
N SER A 105 2.19 -25.71 3.36
CA SER A 105 2.73 -26.52 2.28
C SER A 105 4.08 -27.12 2.70
N ALA A 106 4.65 -27.98 1.85
CA ALA A 106 5.95 -28.56 2.13
C ALA A 106 7.04 -27.47 2.29
N ALA A 107 8.09 -27.78 3.05
CA ALA A 107 9.27 -26.92 3.24
C ALA A 107 9.02 -25.57 3.97
N GLY A 108 8.09 -25.53 4.93
CA GLY A 108 7.93 -24.37 5.83
C GLY A 108 7.25 -23.15 5.18
N ARG A 109 6.52 -23.38 4.09
CA ARG A 109 5.74 -22.35 3.40
C ARG A 109 4.26 -22.47 3.78
N VAL A 110 3.54 -21.37 3.60
CA VAL A 110 2.10 -21.27 3.88
C VAL A 110 1.42 -20.45 2.79
N GLU A 111 0.25 -20.91 2.36
CA GLU A 111 -0.67 -20.14 1.53
C GLU A 111 -1.85 -19.69 2.38
N ASP A 112 -2.09 -18.39 2.38
CA ASP A 112 -3.21 -17.78 3.08
C ASP A 112 -4.27 -17.31 2.09
N THR A 113 -5.52 -17.56 2.41
CA THR A 113 -6.67 -16.95 1.75
C THR A 113 -7.51 -16.22 2.79
N LEU A 114 -7.55 -14.89 2.69
CA LEU A 114 -8.33 -14.02 3.56
C LEU A 114 -9.60 -13.59 2.83
N TYR A 115 -10.73 -13.99 3.40
CA TYR A 115 -12.07 -13.70 2.92
C TYR A 115 -12.64 -12.50 3.70
N THR A 116 -13.01 -11.45 2.97
CA THR A 116 -13.83 -10.33 3.45
C THR A 116 -15.21 -10.41 2.80
N SER A 117 -16.17 -9.55 3.17
CA SER A 117 -17.52 -9.53 2.56
C SER A 117 -17.48 -9.50 1.03
N ASP A 118 -16.55 -8.73 0.48
CA ASP A 118 -16.54 -8.24 -0.89
C ASP A 118 -15.32 -8.73 -1.68
N THR A 119 -14.19 -8.95 -1.00
CA THR A 119 -12.92 -9.31 -1.66
C THR A 119 -12.27 -10.55 -1.06
N ILE A 120 -11.51 -11.28 -1.88
CA ILE A 120 -10.67 -12.41 -1.46
C ILE A 120 -9.22 -12.02 -1.71
N TYR A 121 -8.39 -12.09 -0.66
CA TYR A 121 -6.97 -11.79 -0.72
C TYR A 121 -6.18 -13.08 -0.58
N ARG A 122 -5.22 -13.32 -1.47
CA ARG A 122 -4.40 -14.53 -1.45
C ARG A 122 -2.93 -14.20 -1.41
N VAL A 123 -2.19 -14.85 -0.53
CA VAL A 123 -0.74 -14.69 -0.42
C VAL A 123 -0.04 -16.01 -0.14
N ALA A 124 1.23 -16.11 -0.51
CA ALA A 124 2.10 -17.22 -0.15
C ALA A 124 3.38 -16.70 0.51
N GLY A 125 3.77 -17.27 1.65
CA GLY A 125 4.93 -16.81 2.39
C GLY A 125 5.61 -17.93 3.17
N VAL A 126 6.57 -17.54 4.00
CA VAL A 126 7.22 -18.41 4.97
C VAL A 126 6.42 -18.39 6.27
N ASP A 127 6.20 -19.55 6.86
CA ASP A 127 5.48 -19.66 8.13
C ASP A 127 6.38 -19.24 9.31
N ASP A 128 5.79 -18.59 10.32
CA ASP A 128 6.47 -18.18 11.54
C ASP A 128 5.52 -18.42 12.73
N PRO A 129 6.00 -18.99 13.85
CA PRO A 129 5.14 -19.27 15.00
C PRO A 129 4.48 -18.03 15.61
N ALA A 130 5.06 -16.84 15.40
CA ALA A 130 4.51 -15.57 15.86
C ALA A 130 3.52 -14.94 14.86
N PHE A 131 3.17 -15.60 13.75
CA PHE A 131 2.30 -15.04 12.72
C PHE A 131 0.99 -14.45 13.27
N PHE A 132 0.20 -15.25 13.99
CA PHE A 132 -1.12 -14.80 14.43
C PHE A 132 -1.07 -13.72 15.51
N PRO A 133 -0.16 -13.79 16.51
CA PRO A 133 0.13 -12.65 17.38
C PRO A 133 0.61 -11.39 16.63
N ALA A 134 1.43 -11.53 15.58
CA ALA A 134 1.86 -10.39 14.76
C ALA A 134 0.67 -9.79 14.00
N PHE A 135 -0.21 -10.64 13.45
CA PHE A 135 -1.45 -10.22 12.80
C PHE A 135 -2.34 -9.40 13.74
N ALA A 136 -2.54 -9.88 14.97
CA ALA A 136 -3.24 -9.13 16.02
C ALA A 136 -2.57 -7.78 16.32
N ALA A 137 -1.23 -7.72 16.42
CA ALA A 137 -0.51 -6.48 16.69
C ALA A 137 -0.65 -5.43 15.55
N PHE A 138 -0.67 -5.87 14.29
CA PHE A 138 -0.88 -4.95 13.16
C PHE A 138 -2.35 -4.53 13.00
N LEU A 139 -3.31 -5.39 13.32
CA LEU A 139 -4.72 -4.97 13.47
C LEU A 139 -4.87 -3.92 14.58
N ASP A 140 -4.14 -4.06 15.68
CA ASP A 140 -4.15 -3.08 16.78
C ASP A 140 -3.61 -1.71 16.36
N CYS A 141 -2.66 -1.69 15.43
CA CYS A 141 -2.21 -0.47 14.74
C CYS A 141 -3.26 0.10 13.75
N GLY A 142 -4.49 -0.43 13.70
CA GLY A 142 -5.55 0.06 12.83
C GLY A 142 -5.38 -0.29 11.35
N PHE A 143 -4.54 -1.28 11.02
CA PHE A 143 -4.51 -1.81 9.65
C PHE A 143 -5.76 -2.64 9.38
N MET A 144 -6.21 -2.60 8.12
CA MET A 144 -7.23 -3.51 7.65
C MET A 144 -6.65 -4.93 7.51
N PRO A 145 -7.49 -5.98 7.58
CA PRO A 145 -7.02 -7.36 7.65
C PRO A 145 -6.06 -7.78 6.53
N GLN A 146 -6.27 -7.32 5.29
CA GLN A 146 -5.40 -7.65 4.16
C GLN A 146 -3.98 -7.07 4.30
N ASP A 147 -3.83 -5.89 4.90
CA ASP A 147 -2.51 -5.27 5.14
C ASP A 147 -1.86 -5.87 6.40
N ALA A 148 -2.64 -6.11 7.45
CA ALA A 148 -2.17 -6.79 8.65
C ALA A 148 -1.67 -8.21 8.33
N LEU A 149 -2.32 -8.92 7.40
CA LEU A 149 -1.91 -10.24 6.92
C LEU A 149 -0.50 -10.21 6.33
N VAL A 150 -0.25 -9.30 5.40
CA VAL A 150 1.06 -9.26 4.71
C VAL A 150 2.17 -8.77 5.61
N LEU A 151 1.89 -7.83 6.52
CA LEU A 151 2.83 -7.41 7.56
C LEU A 151 3.15 -8.55 8.55
N ALA A 152 2.13 -9.29 8.97
CA ALA A 152 2.30 -10.43 9.88
C ALA A 152 3.08 -11.57 9.23
N ARG A 153 2.88 -11.82 7.93
CA ARG A 153 3.68 -12.79 7.18
C ARG A 153 5.10 -12.32 6.89
N ALA A 154 5.35 -11.02 6.90
CA ALA A 154 6.70 -10.48 6.85
C ALA A 154 7.45 -10.65 8.17
N TRP A 155 6.73 -10.66 9.31
CA TRP A 155 7.34 -10.79 10.63
C TRP A 155 8.16 -12.07 10.78
N ARG A 156 9.29 -11.95 11.49
CA ARG A 156 10.21 -13.04 11.80
C ARG A 156 10.63 -12.97 13.25
N THR A 157 10.48 -14.08 13.98
CA THR A 157 10.83 -14.16 15.40
C THR A 157 12.31 -13.86 15.66
N ASP A 158 13.19 -14.17 14.69
CA ASP A 158 14.63 -13.87 14.75
C ASP A 158 15.00 -12.38 14.47
N GLY A 159 14.02 -11.54 14.11
CA GLY A 159 14.23 -10.13 13.80
C GLY A 159 14.67 -9.81 12.37
N SER A 160 14.84 -10.82 11.50
CA SER A 160 15.37 -10.65 10.12
C SER A 160 14.48 -9.81 9.19
N HIS A 161 13.22 -9.55 9.57
CA HIS A 161 12.25 -8.73 8.83
C HIS A 161 12.55 -7.22 8.85
N ALA A 162 13.34 -6.75 9.81
CA ALA A 162 13.64 -5.34 10.00
C ALA A 162 15.12 -5.03 9.73
N ARG A 163 15.41 -3.85 9.17
CA ARG A 163 16.78 -3.34 9.07
C ARG A 163 17.16 -2.65 10.39
N ALA A 164 18.36 -2.92 10.90
CA ALA A 164 18.82 -2.34 12.16
C ALA A 164 18.90 -0.80 12.13
N GLU A 165 19.22 -0.22 10.97
CA GLU A 165 19.26 1.24 10.76
C GLU A 165 17.89 1.92 10.88
N ASP A 166 16.79 1.19 10.68
CA ASP A 166 15.44 1.73 10.79
C ASP A 166 14.91 1.70 12.24
N ALA A 167 15.55 0.94 13.13
CA ALA A 167 15.05 0.66 14.48
C ALA A 167 14.82 1.92 15.33
N GLY A 168 15.66 2.95 15.17
CA GLY A 168 15.50 4.22 15.88
C GLY A 168 14.26 5.02 15.45
N THR A 169 13.69 4.75 14.27
CA THR A 169 12.54 5.48 13.72
C THR A 169 11.27 4.63 13.69
N LEU A 170 11.39 3.33 13.38
CA LEU A 170 10.26 2.42 13.17
C LEU A 170 10.23 1.25 14.17
N GLY A 171 11.23 1.11 15.05
CA GLY A 171 11.34 -0.05 15.93
C GLY A 171 11.53 -1.34 15.12
N ALA A 172 10.88 -2.43 15.53
CA ALA A 172 10.89 -3.71 14.82
C ALA A 172 9.91 -3.76 13.62
N TRP A 173 9.61 -2.64 12.96
CA TRP A 173 8.71 -2.65 11.81
C TRP A 173 9.30 -3.46 10.65
N PRO A 174 8.52 -4.29 9.92
CA PRO A 174 9.00 -4.96 8.73
C PRO A 174 9.42 -3.96 7.63
N THR A 175 10.72 -3.91 7.31
CA THR A 175 11.28 -3.01 6.28
C THR A 175 12.05 -3.73 5.19
N ARG A 176 12.16 -5.07 5.26
CA ARG A 176 12.81 -5.90 4.25
C ARG A 176 11.81 -6.57 3.32
N LEU A 177 11.74 -6.10 2.08
CA LEU A 177 10.77 -6.57 1.08
C LEU A 177 10.86 -8.09 0.84
N GLU A 178 12.06 -8.65 0.91
CA GLU A 178 12.32 -10.08 0.75
C GLU A 178 11.65 -10.98 1.81
N THR A 179 11.21 -10.42 2.94
CA THR A 179 10.52 -11.17 3.98
C THR A 179 9.01 -11.19 3.81
N PHE A 180 8.44 -10.25 3.04
CA PHE A 180 7.01 -10.16 2.76
C PHE A 180 6.54 -11.34 1.90
N PRO A 181 5.26 -11.73 2.02
CA PRO A 181 4.72 -12.79 1.19
C PRO A 181 4.50 -12.32 -0.26
N GLU A 182 4.41 -13.28 -1.16
CA GLU A 182 4.00 -13.07 -2.55
C GLU A 182 2.47 -12.96 -2.64
N VAL A 183 1.95 -11.99 -3.38
CA VAL A 183 0.51 -11.89 -3.68
C VAL A 183 0.16 -12.85 -4.82
N LEU A 184 -0.79 -13.74 -4.60
CA LEU A 184 -1.19 -14.75 -5.57
C LEU A 184 -2.29 -14.25 -6.51
N GLY A 185 -2.40 -14.89 -7.68
CA GLY A 185 -3.48 -14.64 -8.64
C GLY A 185 -3.25 -13.47 -9.59
N GLN A 186 -2.08 -12.83 -9.54
CA GLN A 186 -1.68 -11.85 -10.54
C GLN A 186 -1.38 -12.54 -11.88
N VAL A 187 -1.66 -11.85 -12.99
CA VAL A 187 -1.23 -12.34 -14.32
C VAL A 187 0.29 -12.32 -14.43
N PRO A 188 0.92 -13.19 -15.25
CA PRO A 188 2.37 -13.23 -15.38
C PRO A 188 2.98 -11.87 -15.74
N SER A 189 4.04 -11.50 -15.03
CA SER A 189 4.83 -10.30 -15.34
C SER A 189 5.79 -10.59 -16.50
N ALA A 190 5.89 -9.66 -17.46
CA ALA A 190 6.86 -9.72 -18.55
C ALA A 190 8.28 -9.29 -18.13
N GLY A 191 8.45 -8.88 -16.86
CA GLY A 191 9.70 -8.41 -16.28
C GLY A 191 9.67 -6.93 -15.92
N ARG A 192 10.84 -6.38 -15.61
CA ARG A 192 10.98 -5.00 -15.13
C ARG A 192 10.66 -4.00 -16.24
N PHE A 193 9.76 -3.06 -15.95
CA PHE A 193 9.51 -1.91 -16.81
C PHE A 193 10.71 -0.94 -16.80
N PRO A 194 10.91 -0.13 -17.85
CA PRO A 194 11.99 0.84 -17.91
C PRO A 194 12.06 1.73 -16.66
N ALA A 195 13.25 2.02 -16.16
CA ALA A 195 13.41 2.87 -14.98
C ALA A 195 13.04 4.34 -15.28
N CYS A 196 12.53 5.04 -14.27
CA CYS A 196 12.33 6.50 -14.29
C CYS A 196 13.21 7.18 -13.23
N PRO A 197 13.36 8.52 -13.26
CA PRO A 197 14.14 9.25 -12.27
C PRO A 197 13.72 8.91 -10.83
N ARG A 198 14.68 8.84 -9.91
CA ARG A 198 14.43 8.53 -8.50
C ARG A 198 13.52 9.56 -7.81
N ARG A 199 13.59 10.81 -8.26
CA ARG A 199 12.76 11.92 -7.81
C ARG A 199 12.04 12.48 -9.02
N LEU A 200 10.74 12.22 -9.10
CA LEU A 200 9.85 12.85 -10.08
C LEU A 200 9.40 14.25 -9.61
N GLY A 201 9.64 14.61 -8.34
CA GLY A 201 9.36 15.95 -7.83
C GLY A 201 7.87 16.26 -7.79
N LEU A 202 7.51 17.48 -8.18
CA LEU A 202 6.13 17.91 -8.35
C LEU A 202 5.51 17.20 -9.55
N TYR A 203 4.35 16.57 -9.34
CA TYR A 203 3.66 15.76 -10.34
C TYR A 203 2.18 16.14 -10.48
N PRO A 204 1.84 17.20 -11.24
CA PRO A 204 0.45 17.59 -11.44
C PRO A 204 -0.32 16.56 -12.27
N VAL A 205 -1.53 16.21 -11.81
CA VAL A 205 -2.49 15.37 -12.55
C VAL A 205 -3.60 16.25 -13.09
N LEU A 206 -3.76 16.26 -14.41
CA LEU A 206 -4.46 17.31 -15.15
C LEU A 206 -5.58 16.73 -16.04
N PRO A 207 -6.69 17.45 -16.23
CA PRO A 207 -7.87 16.90 -16.90
C PRO A 207 -7.77 16.84 -18.43
N ASP A 208 -6.95 17.68 -19.05
CA ASP A 208 -6.87 17.87 -20.50
C ASP A 208 -5.47 18.36 -20.94
N ALA A 209 -5.25 18.38 -22.26
CA ALA A 209 -3.99 18.77 -22.86
C ALA A 209 -3.68 20.26 -22.75
N GLU A 210 -4.69 21.13 -22.63
CA GLU A 210 -4.46 22.57 -22.44
C GLU A 210 -3.75 22.81 -21.09
N TRP A 211 -4.21 22.13 -20.03
CA TRP A 211 -3.50 22.15 -18.75
C TRP A 211 -2.09 21.59 -18.85
N CYS A 212 -1.90 20.48 -19.58
CA CYS A 212 -0.57 19.93 -19.82
C CYS A 212 0.33 20.94 -20.56
N GLU A 213 -0.18 21.59 -21.60
CA GLU A 213 0.55 22.61 -22.37
C GLU A 213 1.02 23.78 -21.49
N ARG A 214 0.17 24.24 -20.56
CA ARG A 214 0.54 25.26 -19.56
C ARG A 214 1.66 24.78 -18.63
N MET A 215 1.67 23.50 -18.25
CA MET A 215 2.77 22.94 -17.43
C MET A 215 4.09 22.87 -18.21
N ALA A 216 4.04 22.63 -19.52
CA ALA A 216 5.24 22.71 -20.37
C ALA A 216 5.76 24.16 -20.46
N ASP A 217 4.88 25.16 -20.54
CA ASP A 217 5.30 26.58 -20.51
C ASP A 217 6.02 26.93 -19.20
N LEU A 218 5.59 26.31 -18.10
CA LEU A 218 6.20 26.43 -16.77
C LEU A 218 7.38 25.46 -16.52
N GLN A 219 7.80 24.69 -17.54
CA GLN A 219 8.91 23.74 -17.46
C GLN A 219 8.75 22.69 -16.33
N VAL A 220 7.53 22.21 -16.09
CA VAL A 220 7.29 21.13 -15.12
C VAL A 220 7.75 19.79 -15.69
N GLY A 221 8.72 19.16 -15.00
CA GLY A 221 9.34 17.91 -15.44
C GLY A 221 8.42 16.68 -15.42
N THR A 222 7.43 16.61 -14.51
CA THR A 222 6.55 15.45 -14.38
C THR A 222 5.09 15.86 -14.43
N VAL A 223 4.29 15.30 -15.34
CA VAL A 223 2.87 15.63 -15.51
C VAL A 223 2.08 14.36 -15.86
N GLN A 224 0.82 14.28 -15.42
CA GLN A 224 -0.10 13.22 -15.85
C GLN A 224 -1.32 13.84 -16.53
N LEU A 225 -1.62 13.39 -17.75
CA LEU A 225 -2.94 13.61 -18.36
C LEU A 225 -3.92 12.56 -17.83
N ARG A 226 -5.07 13.01 -17.33
CA ARG A 226 -6.12 12.16 -16.77
C ARG A 226 -7.50 12.49 -17.33
N ILE A 227 -7.82 11.84 -18.43
CA ILE A 227 -9.17 11.81 -19.01
C ILE A 227 -9.89 10.57 -18.47
N LYS A 228 -10.98 10.78 -17.71
CA LYS A 228 -11.72 9.67 -17.07
C LYS A 228 -12.60 8.88 -18.03
N ASP A 229 -13.10 9.53 -19.08
CA ASP A 229 -14.03 8.92 -20.02
C ASP A 229 -13.27 8.24 -21.17
N PRO A 230 -13.29 6.90 -21.29
CA PRO A 230 -12.68 6.21 -22.42
C PRO A 230 -13.37 6.50 -23.75
N ALA A 231 -14.62 6.98 -23.74
CA ALA A 231 -15.35 7.39 -24.93
C ALA A 231 -15.15 8.88 -25.27
N HIS A 232 -14.21 9.57 -24.61
CA HIS A 232 -13.96 10.98 -24.86
C HIS A 232 -13.64 11.23 -26.35
N PRO A 233 -14.41 12.06 -27.08
CA PRO A 233 -14.34 12.15 -28.54
C PRO A 233 -12.98 12.66 -29.05
N ALA A 234 -12.27 13.44 -28.23
CA ALA A 234 -10.95 13.96 -28.56
C ALA A 234 -9.78 13.21 -27.89
N LEU A 235 -10.01 12.04 -27.25
CA LEU A 235 -9.00 11.32 -26.45
C LEU A 235 -7.64 11.22 -27.13
N ARG A 236 -7.62 10.79 -28.39
CA ARG A 236 -6.38 10.65 -29.17
C ARG A 236 -5.66 11.99 -29.34
N SER A 237 -6.40 13.04 -29.72
CA SER A 237 -5.83 14.37 -29.93
C SER A 237 -5.29 14.96 -28.63
N GLU A 238 -5.99 14.78 -27.51
CA GLU A 238 -5.54 15.21 -26.18
C GLU A 238 -4.22 14.52 -25.77
N ILE A 239 -4.11 13.22 -26.00
CA ILE A 239 -2.88 12.45 -25.74
C ILE A 239 -1.74 12.94 -26.65
N GLU A 240 -1.98 13.07 -27.95
CA GLU A 240 -0.97 13.53 -28.91
C GLU A 240 -0.46 14.94 -28.58
N ARG A 241 -1.36 15.88 -28.23
CA ARG A 241 -1.01 17.23 -27.78
C ARG A 241 -0.19 17.20 -26.50
N THR A 242 -0.56 16.36 -25.53
CA THR A 242 0.19 16.19 -24.29
C THR A 242 1.60 15.67 -24.55
N VAL A 243 1.75 14.66 -25.41
CA VAL A 243 3.06 14.12 -25.80
C VAL A 243 3.90 15.18 -26.53
N ALA A 244 3.28 15.98 -27.41
CA ALA A 244 3.96 17.08 -28.07
C ALA A 244 4.41 18.18 -27.08
N ALA A 245 3.56 18.52 -26.10
CA ALA A 245 3.89 19.47 -25.05
C ALA A 245 5.05 18.99 -24.17
N ALA A 246 5.10 17.70 -23.84
CA ALA A 246 6.20 17.12 -23.05
C ALA A 246 7.57 17.35 -23.70
N ARG A 247 7.66 17.41 -25.04
CA ARG A 247 8.90 17.68 -25.80
C ARG A 247 9.37 19.13 -25.72
N ARG A 248 8.54 20.06 -25.24
CA ARG A 248 8.89 21.47 -25.03
C ARG A 248 9.61 21.71 -23.69
N VAL A 249 9.59 20.72 -22.80
CA VAL A 249 10.31 20.77 -21.53
C VAL A 249 11.79 20.51 -21.79
N THR A 250 12.64 21.43 -21.35
CA THR A 250 14.09 21.40 -21.63
C THR A 250 14.89 20.49 -20.70
N GLN A 251 14.31 20.15 -19.54
CA GLN A 251 14.86 19.18 -18.60
C GLN A 251 14.28 17.78 -18.87
N ASP A 252 14.79 16.76 -18.17
CA ASP A 252 14.26 15.39 -18.26
C ASP A 252 12.75 15.39 -17.97
N SER A 253 11.97 15.01 -18.98
CA SER A 253 10.51 15.05 -18.94
C SER A 253 9.94 13.64 -18.71
N ALA A 254 9.20 13.48 -17.62
CA ALA A 254 8.54 12.25 -17.21
C ALA A 254 7.01 12.42 -17.22
N TRP A 255 6.42 12.45 -18.42
CA TRP A 255 4.99 12.68 -18.59
C TRP A 255 4.23 11.39 -18.84
N PHE A 256 3.12 11.21 -18.13
CA PHE A 256 2.35 9.97 -18.12
C PHE A 256 0.93 10.19 -18.62
N ILE A 257 0.37 9.17 -19.26
CA ILE A 257 -1.04 9.10 -19.61
C ILE A 257 -1.74 8.18 -18.62
N ASN A 258 -2.87 8.59 -18.03
CA ASN A 258 -3.64 7.76 -17.12
C ASN A 258 -4.56 6.80 -17.90
N ASP A 259 -4.59 5.52 -17.49
CA ASP A 259 -5.49 4.42 -17.93
C ASP A 259 -5.38 4.00 -19.42
N HIS A 260 -5.31 4.94 -20.36
CA HIS A 260 -5.41 4.73 -21.81
C HIS A 260 -4.11 4.20 -22.44
N TRP A 261 -3.61 3.06 -21.97
CA TRP A 261 -2.28 2.56 -22.31
C TRP A 261 -2.08 2.28 -23.81
N ARG A 262 -3.12 1.87 -24.53
CA ARG A 262 -3.03 1.59 -25.98
C ARG A 262 -2.86 2.86 -26.78
N GLU A 263 -3.64 3.87 -26.47
CA GLU A 263 -3.56 5.19 -27.08
C GLU A 263 -2.22 5.87 -26.73
N ALA A 264 -1.76 5.72 -25.49
CA ALA A 264 -0.44 6.17 -25.06
C ALA A 264 0.69 5.50 -25.86
N ALA A 265 0.63 4.18 -26.05
CA ALA A 265 1.60 3.44 -26.85
C ALA A 265 1.62 3.89 -28.32
N ARG A 266 0.44 4.07 -28.93
CA ARG A 266 0.31 4.59 -30.31
C ARG A 266 0.89 5.99 -30.46
N ALA A 267 0.73 6.85 -29.45
CA ALA A 267 1.28 8.19 -29.42
C ALA A 267 2.76 8.24 -29.00
N GLN A 268 3.39 7.09 -28.71
CA GLN A 268 4.75 6.99 -28.21
C GLN A 268 4.97 7.83 -26.93
N ALA A 269 4.02 7.77 -26.01
CA ALA A 269 4.11 8.46 -24.73
C ALA A 269 5.30 7.93 -23.90
N TYR A 270 5.82 8.76 -23.00
CA TYR A 270 6.91 8.38 -22.11
C TYR A 270 6.52 7.25 -21.13
N GLY A 271 5.27 7.29 -20.66
CA GLY A 271 4.75 6.26 -19.78
C GLY A 271 3.24 6.30 -19.60
N VAL A 272 2.72 5.30 -18.90
CA VAL A 272 1.33 5.19 -18.48
C VAL A 272 1.24 5.05 -16.96
N HIS A 273 0.14 5.50 -16.37
CA HIS A 273 -0.22 5.25 -14.98
C HIS A 273 -1.52 4.45 -14.92
N LEU A 274 -1.54 3.34 -14.16
CA LEU A 274 -2.67 2.43 -14.03
C LEU A 274 -3.06 2.22 -12.56
N GLY A 275 -4.34 1.96 -12.31
CA GLY A 275 -4.86 1.48 -11.03
C GLY A 275 -4.78 -0.03 -10.87
N GLN A 276 -5.12 -0.52 -9.67
CA GLN A 276 -5.20 -1.95 -9.37
C GLN A 276 -6.25 -2.67 -10.25
N GLU A 277 -7.42 -2.06 -10.42
CA GLU A 277 -8.50 -2.60 -11.26
C GLU A 277 -8.10 -2.65 -12.73
N ASP A 278 -7.42 -1.62 -13.23
CA ASP A 278 -6.92 -1.58 -14.61
C ASP A 278 -5.92 -2.71 -14.85
N MET A 279 -4.96 -2.91 -13.93
CA MET A 279 -3.99 -3.99 -14.00
C MET A 279 -4.65 -5.38 -13.93
N ALA A 280 -5.65 -5.55 -13.06
CA ALA A 280 -6.38 -6.81 -12.91
C ALA A 280 -7.26 -7.14 -14.13
N ALA A 281 -7.68 -6.12 -14.90
CA ALA A 281 -8.46 -6.30 -16.12
C ALA A 281 -7.61 -6.71 -17.34
N LEU A 282 -6.28 -6.53 -17.29
CA LEU A 282 -5.39 -6.95 -18.37
C LEU A 282 -5.17 -8.46 -18.36
N SER A 283 -5.29 -9.07 -19.54
CA SER A 283 -4.81 -10.42 -19.79
C SER A 283 -3.27 -10.47 -19.79
N ALA A 284 -2.72 -11.68 -19.65
CA ALA A 284 -1.28 -11.90 -19.75
C ALA A 284 -0.67 -11.39 -21.07
N GLY A 285 -1.42 -11.51 -22.18
CA GLY A 285 -1.00 -10.99 -23.49
C GLY A 285 -0.94 -9.46 -23.51
N GLU A 286 -1.95 -8.80 -22.94
CA GLU A 286 -1.98 -7.33 -22.85
C GLU A 286 -0.88 -6.78 -21.93
N VAL A 287 -0.55 -7.47 -20.83
CA VAL A 287 0.60 -7.10 -19.99
C VAL A 287 1.92 -7.24 -20.76
N ALA A 288 2.07 -8.28 -21.58
CA ALA A 288 3.23 -8.44 -22.43
C ALA A 288 3.32 -7.36 -23.53
N GLU A 289 2.20 -6.99 -24.16
CA GLU A 289 2.13 -5.88 -25.13
C GLU A 289 2.48 -4.54 -24.49
N LEU A 290 1.93 -4.26 -23.31
CA LEU A 290 2.22 -3.06 -22.53
C LEU A 290 3.72 -2.99 -22.20
N HIS A 291 4.33 -4.09 -21.78
CA HIS A 291 5.78 -4.15 -21.53
C HIS A 291 6.59 -3.94 -22.81
N ALA A 292 6.22 -4.61 -23.90
CA ALA A 292 6.90 -4.50 -25.20
C ALA A 292 6.81 -3.11 -25.84
N SER A 293 5.84 -2.28 -25.43
CA SER A 293 5.74 -0.88 -25.88
C SER A 293 6.94 -0.02 -25.49
N GLY A 294 7.73 -0.44 -24.50
CA GLY A 294 8.86 0.33 -23.97
C GLY A 294 8.46 1.55 -23.13
N MET A 295 7.16 1.72 -22.86
CA MET A 295 6.66 2.74 -21.95
C MET A 295 7.02 2.44 -20.50
N ARG A 296 7.15 3.49 -19.69
CA ARG A 296 7.21 3.37 -18.23
C ARG A 296 5.84 3.11 -17.64
N LEU A 297 5.80 2.37 -16.54
CA LEU A 297 4.57 2.03 -15.83
C LEU A 297 4.59 2.62 -14.42
N GLY A 298 3.59 3.45 -14.10
CA GLY A 298 3.24 3.79 -12.73
C GLY A 298 2.03 3.00 -12.26
N ILE A 299 2.03 2.53 -11.01
CA ILE A 299 0.88 1.86 -10.42
C ILE A 299 0.47 2.55 -9.13
N SER A 300 -0.82 2.84 -8.96
CA SER A 300 -1.38 3.36 -7.70
C SER A 300 -1.66 2.25 -6.69
N THR A 301 -1.42 2.56 -5.41
CA THR A 301 -1.52 1.63 -4.29
C THR A 301 -2.06 2.34 -3.04
N HIS A 302 -2.79 1.61 -2.21
CA HIS A 302 -3.50 2.12 -1.03
C HIS A 302 -3.27 1.28 0.23
N GLY A 303 -2.20 0.50 0.26
CA GLY A 303 -1.86 -0.39 1.37
C GLY A 303 -0.73 -1.33 1.03
N TYR A 304 -0.24 -2.08 2.03
CA TYR A 304 0.82 -3.07 1.83
C TYR A 304 0.41 -4.17 0.85
N TYR A 305 -0.84 -4.65 0.88
CA TYR A 305 -1.29 -5.70 -0.04
C TYR A 305 -1.17 -5.23 -1.49
N GLU A 306 -1.69 -4.03 -1.81
CA GLU A 306 -1.62 -3.46 -3.15
C GLU A 306 -0.19 -3.11 -3.57
N ILE A 307 0.67 -2.68 -2.63
CA ILE A 307 2.11 -2.47 -2.89
C ILE A 307 2.77 -3.77 -3.36
N LEU A 308 2.48 -4.90 -2.73
CA LEU A 308 3.04 -6.19 -3.11
C LEU A 308 2.43 -6.73 -4.41
N ALA A 309 1.13 -6.52 -4.63
CA ALA A 309 0.48 -6.85 -5.90
C ALA A 309 1.09 -6.03 -7.05
N ALA A 310 1.32 -4.73 -6.85
CA ALA A 310 1.98 -3.89 -7.83
C ALA A 310 3.47 -4.26 -8.03
N HIS A 311 4.17 -4.66 -6.96
CA HIS A 311 5.57 -5.09 -7.02
C HIS A 311 5.78 -6.26 -7.99
N HIS A 312 4.83 -7.19 -8.09
CA HIS A 312 4.83 -8.30 -9.04
C HIS A 312 5.10 -7.86 -10.49
N PHE A 313 4.50 -6.73 -10.89
CA PHE A 313 4.67 -6.17 -12.24
C PHE A 313 5.97 -5.40 -12.44
N GLN A 314 6.80 -5.25 -11.39
CA GLN A 314 8.06 -4.53 -11.41
C GLN A 314 7.98 -3.16 -12.12
N PRO A 315 7.07 -2.26 -11.68
CA PRO A 315 6.78 -1.01 -12.37
C PRO A 315 7.96 -0.02 -12.29
N SER A 316 7.86 1.06 -13.05
CA SER A 316 8.82 2.16 -13.07
C SER A 316 8.76 3.01 -11.80
N TYR A 317 7.58 3.15 -11.18
CA TYR A 317 7.38 3.77 -9.87
C TYR A 317 6.06 3.29 -9.23
N LEU A 318 5.90 3.54 -7.93
CA LEU A 318 4.66 3.31 -7.19
C LEU A 318 4.10 4.62 -6.66
N ALA A 319 2.78 4.82 -6.82
CA ALA A 319 2.06 5.90 -6.16
C ALA A 319 1.33 5.37 -4.93
N VAL A 320 1.44 6.07 -3.80
CA VAL A 320 0.82 5.70 -2.52
C VAL A 320 -0.15 6.79 -2.08
N GLY A 321 -1.41 6.42 -1.83
CA GLY A 321 -2.43 7.38 -1.45
C GLY A 321 -3.75 6.75 -1.00
N ALA A 322 -4.78 7.55 -0.70
CA ALA A 322 -4.65 8.98 -0.45
C ALA A 322 -3.93 9.24 0.89
N VAL A 323 -2.94 10.13 0.93
CA VAL A 323 -2.22 10.45 2.18
C VAL A 323 -3.12 11.21 3.14
N PHE A 324 -3.85 12.21 2.64
CA PHE A 324 -4.83 12.99 3.39
C PHE A 324 -6.24 12.85 2.78
N PRO A 325 -7.31 13.24 3.50
CA PRO A 325 -8.67 13.27 2.95
C PRO A 325 -8.74 14.04 1.62
N THR A 326 -9.47 13.49 0.65
CA THR A 326 -9.64 14.10 -0.67
C THR A 326 -11.02 13.82 -1.24
N THR A 327 -11.54 14.76 -2.03
CA THR A 327 -12.81 14.64 -2.77
C THR A 327 -12.61 14.35 -4.26
N THR A 328 -11.36 14.26 -4.72
CA THR A 328 -11.03 14.14 -6.16
C THR A 328 -11.38 12.78 -6.77
N LYS A 329 -11.39 11.72 -5.96
CA LYS A 329 -11.78 10.35 -6.32
C LYS A 329 -12.51 9.76 -5.12
N VAL A 330 -13.54 8.95 -5.36
CA VAL A 330 -14.10 8.09 -4.32
C VAL A 330 -13.06 7.01 -4.04
N ILE A 331 -12.51 6.99 -2.84
CA ILE A 331 -11.50 6.02 -2.41
C ILE A 331 -12.15 5.17 -1.32
N ALA A 332 -12.10 3.85 -1.48
CA ALA A 332 -12.70 2.91 -0.53
C ALA A 332 -11.91 2.80 0.78
N THR A 333 -10.64 3.21 0.76
CA THR A 333 -9.74 3.17 1.92
C THR A 333 -9.71 4.51 2.65
N ALA A 334 -9.55 4.45 3.98
CA ALA A 334 -9.28 5.63 4.79
C ALA A 334 -7.93 6.27 4.36
N PRO A 335 -7.76 7.59 4.59
CA PRO A 335 -6.47 8.24 4.37
C PRO A 335 -5.33 7.52 5.09
N GLN A 336 -4.19 7.41 4.41
CA GLN A 336 -3.04 6.65 4.89
C GLN A 336 -2.30 7.38 6.01
N GLY A 337 -2.24 8.72 5.93
CA GLY A 337 -1.48 9.55 6.86
C GLY A 337 0.04 9.42 6.71
N LEU A 338 0.76 10.30 7.41
CA LEU A 338 2.23 10.38 7.33
C LEU A 338 2.93 9.17 7.98
N ALA A 339 2.33 8.59 9.02
CA ALA A 339 2.91 7.45 9.73
C ALA A 339 2.99 6.19 8.85
N LYS A 340 1.97 5.91 8.04
CA LYS A 340 2.01 4.82 7.04
C LYS A 340 2.96 5.18 5.91
N LEU A 341 2.88 6.40 5.39
CA LEU A 341 3.75 6.86 4.30
C LEU A 341 5.24 6.67 4.62
N ALA A 342 5.70 7.08 5.80
CA ALA A 342 7.09 6.90 6.22
C ALA A 342 7.53 5.41 6.22
N ARG A 343 6.64 4.50 6.61
CA ARG A 343 6.91 3.05 6.59
C ARG A 343 6.90 2.48 5.18
N TYR A 344 6.00 2.94 4.31
CA TYR A 344 6.02 2.59 2.89
C TYR A 344 7.33 3.05 2.24
N VAL A 345 7.80 4.27 2.57
CA VAL A 345 9.09 4.79 2.09
C VAL A 345 10.24 3.88 2.51
N LYS A 346 10.35 3.50 3.79
CA LYS A 346 11.42 2.60 4.26
C LYS A 346 11.40 1.22 3.58
N LEU A 347 10.22 0.67 3.33
CA LEU A 347 10.08 -0.61 2.63
C LEU A 347 10.46 -0.50 1.15
N ILE A 348 9.94 0.50 0.44
CA ILE A 348 9.84 0.48 -1.03
C ILE A 348 10.84 1.42 -1.72
N ALA A 349 11.24 2.53 -1.10
CA ALA A 349 12.17 3.48 -1.69
C ALA A 349 13.51 2.88 -2.12
N PRO A 350 14.06 1.80 -1.51
CA PRO A 350 15.24 1.13 -2.05
C PRO A 350 15.02 0.54 -3.45
N HIS A 351 13.79 0.14 -3.79
CA HIS A 351 13.46 -0.62 -5.00
C HIS A 351 12.82 0.23 -6.12
N TYR A 352 12.03 1.24 -5.75
CA TYR A 352 11.26 2.05 -6.70
C TYR A 352 11.25 3.54 -6.28
N PRO A 353 11.14 4.48 -7.23
CA PRO A 353 10.64 5.81 -6.94
C PRO A 353 9.22 5.72 -6.35
N LEU A 354 8.95 6.58 -5.37
CA LEU A 354 7.64 6.70 -4.72
C LEU A 354 7.03 8.08 -4.96
N VAL A 355 5.73 8.08 -5.23
CA VAL A 355 4.91 9.28 -5.38
C VAL A 355 3.83 9.28 -4.30
N ALA A 356 3.86 10.24 -3.39
CA ALA A 356 2.74 10.46 -2.47
C ALA A 356 1.60 11.17 -3.21
N ILE A 357 0.35 10.78 -2.99
CA ILE A 357 -0.83 11.44 -3.60
C ILE A 357 -1.99 11.50 -2.63
N GLY A 358 -2.86 12.51 -2.79
CA GLY A 358 -4.16 12.60 -2.13
C GLY A 358 -4.19 13.63 -1.01
N GLY A 359 -4.93 14.72 -1.25
CA GLY A 359 -5.10 15.82 -0.30
C GLY A 359 -3.84 16.62 0.00
N ILE A 360 -2.84 16.57 -0.89
CA ILE A 360 -1.56 17.26 -0.73
C ILE A 360 -1.61 18.62 -1.45
N ASP A 361 -1.16 19.66 -0.74
CA ASP A 361 -1.00 21.03 -1.23
C ASP A 361 0.23 21.69 -0.60
N ALA A 362 0.46 22.98 -0.86
CA ALA A 362 1.64 23.70 -0.36
C ALA A 362 1.72 23.73 1.18
N THR A 363 0.58 23.69 1.88
CA THR A 363 0.52 23.80 3.34
C THR A 363 1.00 22.53 4.07
N ASN A 364 0.95 21.38 3.40
CA ASN A 364 1.33 20.08 3.98
C ASN A 364 2.44 19.35 3.21
N LEU A 365 2.88 19.87 2.05
CA LEU A 365 3.94 19.29 1.24
C LEU A 365 5.23 19.05 2.04
N ALA A 366 5.65 20.01 2.87
CA ALA A 366 6.86 19.88 3.68
C ALA A 366 6.81 18.61 4.58
N GLN A 367 5.69 18.39 5.27
CA GLN A 367 5.51 17.24 6.15
C GLN A 367 5.48 15.91 5.37
N VAL A 368 4.95 15.93 4.15
CA VAL A 368 4.98 14.78 3.24
C VAL A 368 6.42 14.45 2.87
N LEU A 369 7.21 15.44 2.47
CA LEU A 369 8.61 15.25 2.08
C LEU A 369 9.51 14.89 3.28
N ASP A 370 9.15 15.28 4.50
CA ASP A 370 9.84 14.86 5.73
C ASP A 370 9.78 13.33 5.94
N THR A 371 8.81 12.64 5.33
CA THR A 371 8.76 11.16 5.34
C THR A 371 9.86 10.50 4.49
N GLY A 372 10.58 11.30 3.68
CA GLY A 372 11.59 10.84 2.73
C GLY A 372 11.05 10.46 1.36
N VAL A 373 9.75 10.65 1.09
CA VAL A 373 9.18 10.43 -0.25
C VAL A 373 9.81 11.40 -1.25
N GLY A 374 10.20 10.88 -2.42
CA GLY A 374 10.94 11.65 -3.42
C GLY A 374 10.09 12.51 -4.34
N SER A 375 8.77 12.29 -4.36
CA SER A 375 7.86 12.90 -5.34
C SER A 375 6.45 13.03 -4.75
N THR A 376 5.67 13.98 -5.25
CA THR A 376 4.28 14.18 -4.81
C THR A 376 3.39 14.58 -5.97
N ALA A 377 2.30 13.83 -6.13
CA ALA A 377 1.28 14.14 -7.10
C ALA A 377 0.15 14.97 -6.49
N VAL A 378 -0.28 15.99 -7.25
CA VAL A 378 -1.29 16.97 -6.83
C VAL A 378 -2.31 17.18 -7.93
N VAL A 379 -3.54 17.51 -7.54
CA VAL A 379 -4.62 17.84 -8.49
C VAL A 379 -5.08 19.26 -8.24
N ARG A 380 -5.89 19.45 -7.18
CA ARG A 380 -6.54 20.72 -6.86
C ARG A 380 -5.55 21.82 -6.48
N ALA A 381 -4.41 21.47 -5.89
CA ALA A 381 -3.37 22.44 -5.54
C ALA A 381 -2.82 23.20 -6.77
N VAL A 382 -2.97 22.63 -7.97
CA VAL A 382 -2.64 23.29 -9.24
C VAL A 382 -3.91 23.75 -9.95
N THR A 383 -4.89 22.86 -10.15
CA THR A 383 -6.07 23.16 -10.99
C THR A 383 -7.05 24.15 -10.38
N GLN A 384 -6.96 24.40 -9.06
CA GLN A 384 -7.80 25.36 -8.32
C GLN A 384 -6.97 26.49 -7.70
N ALA A 385 -5.70 26.64 -8.07
CA ALA A 385 -4.87 27.74 -7.61
C ALA A 385 -5.36 29.07 -8.21
N ALA A 386 -5.36 30.13 -7.41
CA ALA A 386 -5.64 31.49 -7.89
C ALA A 386 -4.57 31.96 -8.87
N ASP A 387 -3.30 31.63 -8.60
CA ASP A 387 -2.17 31.82 -9.50
C ASP A 387 -1.46 30.46 -9.67
N VAL A 388 -1.65 29.85 -10.83
CA VAL A 388 -1.09 28.53 -11.17
C VAL A 388 0.44 28.57 -11.23
N ALA A 389 1.01 29.66 -11.79
CA ALA A 389 2.45 29.78 -11.93
C ALA A 389 3.12 29.89 -10.55
N ALA A 390 2.56 30.75 -9.68
CA ALA A 390 3.04 30.89 -8.31
C ALA A 390 2.95 29.57 -7.53
N ALA A 391 1.83 28.85 -7.62
CA ALA A 391 1.63 27.58 -6.92
C ALA A 391 2.63 26.50 -7.38
N VAL A 392 2.88 26.38 -8.69
CA VAL A 392 3.86 25.44 -9.23
C VAL A 392 5.28 25.80 -8.77
N MET A 393 5.67 27.08 -8.86
CA MET A 393 6.99 27.55 -8.44
C MET A 393 7.23 27.33 -6.94
N GLU A 394 6.26 27.64 -6.09
CA GLU A 394 6.35 27.43 -4.64
C GLU A 394 6.59 25.96 -4.29
N MET A 395 5.82 25.05 -4.91
CA MET A 395 5.97 23.62 -4.68
C MET A 395 7.30 23.09 -5.21
N GLN A 396 7.72 23.49 -6.41
CA GLN A 396 9.03 23.10 -6.96
C GLN A 396 10.18 23.60 -6.07
N ALA A 397 10.06 24.80 -5.50
CA ALA A 397 11.06 25.34 -4.58
C ALA A 397 11.14 24.54 -3.27
N GLU A 398 10.04 23.99 -2.76
CA GLU A 398 10.05 23.07 -1.61
C GLU A 398 10.81 21.76 -1.94
N PHE A 399 10.64 21.21 -3.13
CA PHE A 399 11.44 20.06 -3.58
C PHE A 399 12.93 20.39 -3.69
N ALA A 400 13.27 21.53 -4.31
CA ALA A 400 14.65 21.94 -4.54
C ALA A 400 15.43 22.17 -3.23
N ARG A 401 14.75 22.59 -2.15
CA ARG A 401 15.36 22.76 -0.82
C ARG A 401 15.78 21.47 -0.13
N ARG A 402 15.38 20.30 -0.65
CA ARG A 402 15.56 18.97 -0.03
C ARG A 402 16.45 18.04 -0.86
N VAL A 403 17.09 18.57 -1.91
CA VAL A 403 18.03 17.85 -2.79
C VAL A 403 19.43 17.89 -2.22
#